data_AF-A0A940DB04-F1
#
_entry.id   AF-A0A940DB04-F1
#
_cell.length_a   1.000
_cell.length_b   1.000
_cell.length_c   1.000
_cell.angle_alpha   90.00
_cell.angle_beta   90.00
_cell.angle_gamma   90.00
#
_symmetry.space_group_name_H-M   'P 1'
#
loop_
_entity.id
_entity.type
_entity.pdbx_description
1 polymer ?
#
loop_
_entity_poly.entity_id
_entity_poly.type
_entity_poly.pdbx_seq_one_letter_code
_entity_poly.pdbx_strand_id
1 'polypeptide(L)' 'MDSFHSLINKECIYLNRFRTRKEAKQAIFKYIECFYNGKRSHSALGYVSPCEFEAAYYANERKAAA' A
#
# COMPACT_ATOMS: atom_id res chain seq x y z
N MET A 1 0.64 6.50 14.56
CA MET A 1 0.61 5.89 13.22
C MET A 1 1.76 6.49 12.44
N ASP A 2 2.69 5.68 11.93
CA ASP A 2 3.75 6.20 11.04
C ASP A 2 3.13 6.69 9.71
N SER A 3 3.69 7.75 9.12
CA SER A 3 3.28 8.20 7.79
C SER A 3 3.69 7.20 6.70
N PHE A 4 3.02 7.22 5.55
CA PHE A 4 3.41 6.42 4.38
C PHE A 4 4.90 6.54 4.06
N HIS A 5 5.42 7.77 4.01
CA HIS A 5 6.82 8.05 3.71
C HIS A 5 7.77 7.48 4.77
N SER A 6 7.39 7.50 6.05
CA SER A 6 8.17 6.86 7.12
C SER A 6 8.24 5.34 6.92
N LEU A 7 7.12 4.71 6.59
CA LEU A 7 7.03 3.26 6.38
C LEU A 7 7.84 2.80 5.16
N ILE A 8 7.65 3.43 4.00
CA ILE A 8 8.39 3.04 2.78
C ILE A 8 9.90 3.21 2.97
N ASN A 9 10.34 4.24 3.69
CA ASN A 9 11.74 4.43 4.01
C ASN A 9 12.27 3.29 4.88
N LYS A 10 11.58 2.98 5.99
CA LYS A 10 11.99 1.93 6.94
C LYS A 10 11.97 0.53 6.33
N GLU A 11 10.98 0.23 5.49
CA GLU A 11 10.68 -1.14 5.08
C GLU A 11 11.14 -1.47 3.65
N CYS A 12 11.30 -0.47 2.79
CA CYS A 12 11.78 -0.66 1.42
C CYS A 12 13.12 0.01 1.18
N ILE A 13 13.30 1.28 1.55
CA ILE A 13 14.51 2.02 1.14
C ILE A 13 15.72 1.62 1.99
N TYR A 14 15.61 1.66 3.33
CA TYR A 14 16.75 1.45 4.23
C TYR A 14 17.20 -0.01 4.32
N LEU A 15 16.32 -0.96 3.99
CA LEU A 15 16.63 -2.40 3.98
C LEU A 15 17.27 -2.87 2.68
N ASN A 16 17.35 -2.02 1.66
CA ASN A 16 17.84 -2.39 0.34
C ASN A 16 19.00 -1.49 -0.11
N ARG A 17 19.95 -2.07 -0.86
CA ARG A 17 20.98 -1.31 -1.58
C ARG A 17 20.76 -1.48 -3.07
N PHE A 18 20.30 -0.43 -3.72
CA PHE A 18 20.04 -0.43 -5.16
C PHE A 18 21.30 -0.07 -5.94
N ARG A 19 21.62 -0.86 -6.97
CA ARG A 19 22.73 -0.57 -7.89
C ARG A 19 22.34 0.48 -8.92
N THR A 20 21.06 0.54 -9.26
CA THR A 20 20.54 1.48 -10.27
C THR A 20 19.24 2.13 -9.81
N ARG A 21 18.94 3.31 -10.39
CA ARG A 21 17.64 3.97 -10.18
C ARG A 21 16.48 3.13 -10.71
N LYS A 22 16.69 2.34 -11.77
CA LYS A 22 15.65 1.47 -12.34
C LYS A 22 15.24 0.38 -11.34
N GLU A 23 16.22 -0.24 -10.69
CA GLU A 23 16.00 -1.24 -9.65
C GLU A 23 15.24 -0.65 -8.45
N ALA A 24 15.65 0.53 -7.97
CA ALA A 24 14.95 1.23 -6.89
C ALA A 24 13.49 1.50 -7.25
N LYS A 25 13.20 1.98 -8.46
CA LYS A 25 11.83 2.21 -8.94
C LYS A 25 11.00 0.93 -8.95
N GLN A 26 11.56 -0.18 -9.41
CA GLN A 26 10.87 -1.48 -9.43
C GLN A 26 10.56 -1.98 -8.01
N ALA A 27 11.51 -1.86 -7.09
CA ALA A 27 11.31 -2.24 -5.69
C ALA A 27 10.22 -1.39 -5.02
N ILE A 28 10.27 -0.07 -5.21
CA ILE A 28 9.26 0.88 -4.71
C ILE A 28 7.87 0.55 -5.27
N PHE A 29 7.78 0.34 -6.59
CA PHE A 29 6.51 -0.02 -7.23
C PHE A 29 5.94 -1.31 -6.64
N LYS A 30 6.77 -2.36 -6.53
CA LYS A 30 6.36 -3.64 -5.94
C LYS A 30 5.92 -3.48 -4.48
N TYR A 31 6.63 -2.65 -3.70
CA TYR A 31 6.25 -2.36 -2.32
C TYR A 31 4.89 -1.68 -2.24
N ILE A 32 4.64 -0.66 -3.08
CA ILE A 32 3.37 0.07 -3.08
C ILE A 32 2.22 -0.84 -3.52
N GLU A 33 2.32 -1.46 -4.70
CA GLU A 33 1.21 -2.20 -5.29
C GLU A 33 0.95 -3.54 -4.58
N CYS A 34 2.00 -4.34 -4.39
CA CYS A 34 1.83 -5.72 -3.94
C CYS A 34 1.79 -5.88 -2.42
N PHE A 35 2.32 -4.90 -1.68
CA PHE A 35 2.41 -4.99 -0.22
C PHE A 35 1.59 -3.90 0.47
N TYR A 36 1.88 -2.63 0.24
CA TYR A 36 1.21 -1.53 0.93
C TYR A 36 -0.29 -1.49 0.57
N ASN A 37 -0.63 -1.34 -0.70
CA ASN A 37 -2.03 -1.29 -1.15
C ASN A 37 -2.72 -2.65 -1.02
N GLY A 38 -2.01 -3.74 -1.36
CA GLY A 38 -2.63 -5.06 -1.45
C GLY A 38 -2.71 -5.88 -0.17
N LYS A 39 -1.88 -5.60 0.86
CA LYS A 39 -1.74 -6.50 2.02
C LYS A 39 -1.59 -5.81 3.37
N ARG A 40 -1.05 -4.59 3.41
CA ARG A 40 -0.77 -3.92 4.68
C ARG A 40 -2.07 -3.55 5.36
N SER A 41 -2.24 -4.01 6.58
CA SER A 41 -3.37 -3.62 7.44
C SER A 41 -3.19 -2.20 7.97
N HIS A 42 -4.25 -1.39 7.90
CA HIS A 42 -4.29 -0.03 8.44
C HIS A 42 -5.34 0.10 9.54
N SER A 43 -4.93 0.52 10.74
CA SER A 43 -5.86 0.75 11.85
C SER A 43 -6.93 1.79 11.52
N ALA A 44 -6.59 2.83 10.75
CA ALA A 44 -7.53 3.86 10.28
C ALA A 44 -8.58 3.30 9.30
N LEU A 45 -8.31 2.17 8.65
CA LEU A 45 -9.24 1.49 7.73
C LEU A 45 -10.00 0.35 8.41
N GLY A 46 -9.89 0.18 9.74
CA GLY A 46 -10.49 -0.95 10.44
C GLY A 46 -9.70 -2.24 10.28
N TYR A 47 -8.37 -2.14 10.20
CA TYR A 47 -7.43 -3.26 10.09
C TYR A 47 -7.51 -4.06 8.78
N VAL A 48 -8.05 -3.48 7.71
CA VAL A 48 -7.97 -4.04 6.35
C VAL A 48 -6.93 -3.30 5.50
N SER A 49 -6.60 -3.85 4.34
CA SER A 49 -5.73 -3.19 3.36
C SER A 49 -6.43 -2.08 2.58
N PRO A 50 -5.67 -1.12 2.00
CA PRO A 50 -6.26 -0.07 1.17
C PRO A 50 -7.11 -0.63 0.02
N CYS A 51 -6.66 -1.68 -0.66
CA CYS A 51 -7.44 -2.31 -1.73
C CYS A 51 -8.73 -2.96 -1.22
N GLU A 52 -8.70 -3.63 -0.06
CA GLU A 52 -9.91 -4.21 0.55
C GLU A 52 -10.91 -3.13 0.95
N PHE A 53 -10.42 -2.04 1.54
CA PHE A 53 -11.24 -0.89 1.91
C PHE A 53 -11.92 -0.27 0.68
N GLU A 54 -11.17 -0.03 -0.39
CA GLU A 54 -11.69 0.53 -1.64
C GLU A 54 -12.69 -0.42 -2.31
N ALA A 55 -12.41 -1.72 -2.33
CA ALA A 55 -13.33 -2.72 -2.87
C ALA A 55 -14.68 -2.75 -2.11
N ALA A 56 -14.63 -2.66 -0.78
CA ALA A 56 -15.83 -2.59 0.06
C ALA A 56 -16.62 -1.30 -0.18
N TYR A 57 -15.92 -0.15 -0.32
CA TYR A 57 -16.54 1.13 -0.63
C TYR A 57 -17.36 1.07 -1.93
N TYR A 58 -16.74 0.66 -3.05
CA TYR A 58 -17.45 0.58 -4.33
C TYR A 58 -18.53 -0.52 -4.35
N ALA A 59 -18.36 -1.60 -3.59
CA ALA A 59 -19.42 -2.61 -3.47
C ALA A 59 -20.68 -2.02 -2.82
N ASN A 60 -20.51 -1.14 -1.83
CA ASN A 60 -21.63 -0.46 -1.17
C ASN A 60 -22.26 0.60 -2.08
N GLU A 61 -21.46 1.40 -2.80
CA GLU A 61 -22.00 2.36 -3.77
C GLU A 61 -22.82 1.67 -4.87
N ARG A 62 -22.34 0.55 -5.42
CA ARG A 62 -23.09 -0.24 -6.40
C ARG A 62 -24.42 -0.77 -5.87
N LYS A 63 -24.47 -1.14 -4.58
CA LYS A 63 -25.71 -1.58 -3.93
C LYS A 63 -26.68 -0.44 -3.68
N ALA A 64 -26.17 0.76 -3.38
CA ALA A 64 -27.01 1.94 -3.15
C ALA A 64 -27.57 2.52 -4.46
N ALA A 65 -26.89 2.29 -5.59
CA ALA A 65 -27.31 2.70 -6.92
C ALA A 65 -28.23 1.69 -7.63
N ALA A 66 -28.50 0.53 -7.02
CA ALA A 66 -29.38 -0.53 -7.52
C ALA A 66 -30.70 -0.54 -6.74
#